data_AF-A0A7V7DND9-F1
#
_entry.id   AF-A0A7V7DND9-F1
#
_cell.length_a   1.000
_cell.length_b   1.000
_cell.length_c   1.000
_cell.angle_alpha   90.00
_cell.angle_beta   90.00
_cell.angle_gamma   90.00
#
_symmetry.space_group_name_H-M   'P 1'
#
loop_
_entity.id
_entity.type
_entity.pdbx_description
1 polymer ?
#
loop_
_entity_poly.entity_id
_entity_poly.type
_entity_poly.pdbx_seq_one_letter_code
_entity_poly.pdbx_strand_id
1 'polypeptide(L)'
;MEKVSALQTALADKQNDIALFQQKLSTLPDKVSIIDILKGRPMSRCDLEKKKLYDLMQFMAYHSRERLIELFQDCYNDHRDINKVLQMITRLPGLVKLVGQTLIVMLEWIENRKHRQAAKQLCRKLNQLNITMVGPLNLRLSFHVVRFP
;
A
#
# COMPACT_ATOMS: atom_id res chain seq x y z
N MET A 1 5.75 29.80 -34.47
CA MET A 1 6.39 30.86 -33.64
C MET A 1 5.80 30.92 -32.23
N GLU A 2 4.49 30.72 -32.03
CA GLU A 2 3.83 30.80 -30.71
C GLU A 2 4.38 29.85 -29.63
N LYS A 3 4.76 28.61 -29.98
CA LYS A 3 5.34 27.66 -29.02
C LYS A 3 6.69 28.12 -28.44
N VAL A 4 7.46 28.88 -29.22
CA VAL A 4 8.79 29.36 -28.79
C VAL A 4 8.63 30.55 -27.84
N SER A 5 7.68 31.46 -28.09
CA SER A 5 7.42 32.56 -27.15
C SER A 5 6.82 32.06 -25.85
N ALA A 6 5.90 31.09 -25.88
CA ALA A 6 5.33 30.47 -24.68
C ALA A 6 6.40 29.78 -23.81
N LEU A 7 7.36 29.09 -24.46
CA LEU A 7 8.50 28.48 -23.76
C LEU A 7 9.44 29.52 -23.15
N GLN A 8 9.67 30.66 -23.82
CA GLN A 8 10.47 31.76 -23.29
C GLN A 8 9.82 32.43 -22.08
N THR A 9 8.50 32.63 -22.10
CA THR A 9 7.75 33.16 -20.95
C THR A 9 7.82 32.20 -19.75
N ALA A 10 7.61 30.90 -19.98
CA ALA A 10 7.72 29.89 -18.93
C ALA A 10 9.14 29.81 -18.34
N LEU A 11 10.18 30.02 -19.15
CA LEU A 11 11.57 30.04 -18.69
C LEU A 11 11.84 31.27 -17.81
N ALA A 12 11.33 32.43 -18.18
CA ALA A 12 11.42 33.66 -17.39
C ALA A 12 10.68 33.53 -16.04
N ASP A 13 9.49 32.92 -16.03
CA ASP A 13 8.73 32.67 -14.80
C ASP A 13 9.47 31.73 -13.87
N LYS A 14 10.07 30.65 -14.40
CA LYS A 14 10.87 29.71 -13.61
C LYS A 14 12.16 30.34 -13.07
N GLN A 15 12.79 31.25 -13.82
CA GLN A 15 13.95 32.00 -13.34
C GLN A 15 13.58 32.97 -12.21
N ASN A 16 12.42 33.63 -12.32
CA ASN A 16 11.89 34.47 -11.25
C ASN A 16 11.55 33.66 -9.99
N ASP A 17 10.93 32.49 -10.15
CA ASP A 17 10.67 31.55 -9.06
C ASP A 17 11.97 31.17 -8.34
N ILE A 18 13.02 30.81 -9.10
CA ILE A 18 14.34 30.43 -8.55
C ILE A 18 14.96 31.59 -7.77
N ALA A 19 14.93 32.80 -8.31
CA ALA A 19 15.47 33.99 -7.63
C ALA A 19 14.73 34.26 -6.30
N LEU A 20 13.40 34.13 -6.31
CA LEU A 20 12.56 34.24 -5.12
C LEU A 20 12.88 33.16 -4.08
N PHE A 21 13.11 31.91 -4.51
CA PHE A 21 13.48 30.82 -3.61
C PHE A 21 14.89 31.01 -3.03
N GLN A 22 15.85 31.50 -3.80
CA GLN A 22 17.19 31.82 -3.31
C GLN A 22 17.15 32.93 -2.26
N GLN A 23 16.35 33.96 -2.47
CA GLN A 23 16.15 35.02 -1.48
C GLN A 23 15.49 34.48 -0.19
N LYS A 24 14.48 33.60 -0.30
CA LYS A 24 13.87 32.94 0.85
C LYS A 24 14.84 32.02 1.60
N LEU A 25 15.71 31.31 0.88
CA LEU A 25 16.75 30.48 1.49
C LEU A 25 17.78 31.32 2.25
N SER A 26 18.19 32.47 1.72
CA SER A 26 19.12 33.38 2.40
C SER A 26 18.57 34.03 3.67
N THR A 27 17.24 34.10 3.81
CA THR A 27 16.56 34.67 4.98
C THR A 27 16.22 33.63 6.05
N LEU A 28 16.40 32.34 5.75
CA LEU A 28 16.19 31.25 6.70
C LEU A 28 17.46 31.05 7.54
N PRO A 29 17.33 30.91 8.87
CA PRO A 29 18.46 30.60 9.73
C PRO A 29 18.99 29.17 9.46
N ASP A 30 20.31 29.01 9.41
CA ASP A 30 20.97 27.70 9.22
C ASP A 30 20.58 26.67 10.29
N LYS A 31 20.33 27.14 11.52
CA LYS A 31 19.87 26.31 12.65
C LYS A 31 18.87 27.11 13.48
N VAL A 32 17.71 26.52 13.72
CA VAL A 32 16.74 27.05 14.68
C VAL A 32 16.92 26.33 15.99
N SER A 33 17.05 27.06 17.10
CA SER A 33 17.11 26.45 18.42
C SER A 33 15.76 25.80 18.75
N ILE A 34 15.80 24.57 19.25
CA ILE A 34 14.60 23.85 19.71
C ILE A 34 13.85 24.65 20.79
N ILE A 35 14.56 25.45 21.58
CA ILE A 35 13.99 26.30 22.63
C ILE A 35 13.06 27.37 22.01
N ASP A 36 13.47 27.96 20.89
CA ASP A 36 12.70 28.98 20.17
C ASP A 36 11.47 28.40 19.46
N ILE A 37 11.57 27.15 19.00
CA ILE A 37 10.44 26.41 18.39
C ILE A 37 9.40 26.06 19.44
N LEU A 38 9.85 25.55 20.60
CA LEU A 38 8.97 25.10 21.65
C LEU A 38 8.26 26.26 22.34
N LYS A 39 8.83 27.47 22.39
CA LYS A 39 8.23 28.67 23.04
C LYS A 39 7.67 28.36 24.44
N GLY A 40 8.40 27.60 25.24
CA GLY A 40 7.98 27.17 26.58
C GLY A 40 6.94 26.05 26.62
N ARG A 41 6.53 25.49 25.47
CA ARG A 41 5.73 24.26 25.43
C ARG A 41 6.63 23.08 25.84
N PRO A 42 6.13 22.15 26.67
CA PRO A 42 6.87 20.92 26.93
C PRO A 42 7.11 20.21 25.60
N MET A 43 8.34 19.73 25.39
CA MET A 43 8.64 18.80 24.31
C MET A 43 7.63 17.65 24.41
N SER A 44 6.96 17.32 23.29
CA SER A 44 5.98 16.23 23.28
C SER A 44 6.66 14.98 23.85
N ARG A 45 6.24 14.56 25.06
CA ARG A 45 6.71 13.29 25.64
C ARG A 45 6.33 12.22 24.64
N CYS A 46 7.29 11.38 24.26
CA CYS A 46 7.09 10.27 23.34
C CYS A 46 5.67 9.72 23.47
N ASP A 47 4.85 9.88 22.43
CA ASP A 47 3.46 9.37 22.39
C ASP A 47 3.53 7.83 22.39
N LEU A 48 3.80 7.25 23.56
CA LEU A 48 3.98 5.83 23.80
C LEU A 48 2.72 5.06 23.39
N GLU A 49 1.56 5.68 23.50
CA GLU A 49 0.28 5.14 23.04
C GLU A 49 0.24 4.99 21.52
N LYS A 50 0.67 6.02 20.77
CA LYS A 50 0.77 5.93 19.30
C LYS A 50 1.77 4.85 18.92
N LYS A 51 2.94 4.81 19.56
CA LYS A 51 3.94 3.76 19.30
C LYS A 51 3.40 2.36 19.58
N LYS A 52 2.69 2.16 20.69
CA LYS A 52 2.06 0.87 21.03
C LYS A 52 1.05 0.43 19.95
N LEU A 53 0.26 1.36 19.41
CA LEU A 53 -0.65 1.07 18.30
C LEU A 53 0.08 0.69 17.02
N TYR A 54 1.15 1.42 16.67
CA TYR A 54 1.99 1.08 15.52
C TYR A 54 2.63 -0.29 15.67
N ASP A 55 3.22 -0.60 16.82
CA ASP A 55 3.85 -1.89 17.09
C ASP A 55 2.80 -3.03 17.01
N LEU A 56 1.59 -2.82 17.57
CA LEU A 56 0.49 -3.78 17.44
C LEU A 56 0.07 -3.99 15.98
N MET A 57 -0.08 -2.93 15.19
CA MET A 57 -0.40 -3.02 13.77
C MET A 57 0.69 -3.79 13.00
N GLN A 58 1.96 -3.55 13.31
CA GLN A 58 3.08 -4.28 12.72
C GLN A 58 3.03 -5.77 13.06
N PHE A 59 2.77 -6.13 14.33
CA PHE A 59 2.62 -7.53 14.72
C PHE A 59 1.43 -8.19 14.03
N MET A 60 0.27 -7.54 13.96
CA MET A 60 -0.90 -8.08 13.26
C MET A 60 -0.62 -8.30 11.77
N ALA A 61 0.03 -7.34 11.11
CA ALA A 61 0.40 -7.46 9.70
C ALA A 61 1.39 -8.61 9.47
N TYR A 62 2.40 -8.73 10.34
CA TYR A 62 3.39 -9.81 10.30
C TYR A 62 2.73 -11.18 10.48
N HIS A 63 1.93 -11.36 11.54
CA HIS A 63 1.25 -12.64 11.80
C HIS A 63 0.22 -12.99 10.73
N SER A 64 -0.51 -12.00 10.19
CA SER A 64 -1.44 -12.24 9.08
C SER A 64 -0.71 -12.75 7.84
N ARG A 65 0.49 -12.21 7.57
CA ARG A 65 1.35 -12.65 6.47
C ARG A 65 1.86 -14.07 6.68
N GLU A 66 2.39 -14.38 7.86
CA GLU A 66 2.83 -15.75 8.21
C GLU A 66 1.69 -16.75 8.07
N ARG A 67 0.50 -16.40 8.57
CA ARG A 67 -0.69 -17.24 8.43
C ARG A 67 -1.08 -17.48 6.97
N LEU A 68 -0.94 -16.46 6.12
CA LEU A 68 -1.21 -16.59 4.70
C LEU A 68 -0.18 -17.49 4.00
N ILE A 69 1.09 -17.44 4.42
CA ILE A 69 2.16 -18.31 3.93
C ILE A 69 1.85 -19.77 4.29
N GLU A 70 1.47 -20.05 5.54
CA GLU A 70 1.05 -21.38 5.99
C GLU A 70 -0.09 -21.94 5.13
N LEU A 71 -1.14 -21.14 4.88
CA LEU A 71 -2.26 -21.55 4.02
C LEU A 71 -1.84 -21.80 2.57
N PHE A 72 -0.84 -21.07 2.08
CA PHE A 72 -0.35 -21.15 0.71
C PHE A 72 0.60 -22.34 0.49
N GLN A 73 1.27 -22.84 1.53
CA GLN A 73 2.15 -24.02 1.45
C GLN A 73 1.42 -25.23 0.84
N ASP A 74 0.19 -25.48 1.26
CA ASP A 74 -0.64 -26.56 0.72
C ASP A 74 -1.09 -26.34 -0.73
N CYS A 75 -1.00 -25.11 -1.23
CA CYS A 75 -1.46 -24.73 -2.58
C CYS A 75 -0.33 -24.72 -3.62
N TYR A 76 0.94 -24.80 -3.17
CA TYR A 76 2.11 -24.68 -4.03
C TYR A 76 3.25 -25.60 -3.58
N ASN A 77 3.61 -26.55 -4.45
CA ASN A 77 4.55 -27.61 -4.09
C ASN A 77 6.01 -27.14 -3.87
N ASP A 78 6.42 -26.01 -4.47
CA ASP A 78 7.83 -25.57 -4.39
C ASP A 78 8.06 -24.60 -3.24
N HIS A 79 8.54 -25.15 -2.12
CA HIS A 79 8.69 -24.41 -0.86
C HIS A 79 9.77 -23.33 -0.92
N ARG A 80 10.69 -23.39 -1.89
CA ARG A 80 11.80 -22.42 -2.03
C ARG A 80 11.30 -21.04 -2.45
N ASP A 81 10.29 -21.00 -3.30
CA ASP A 81 9.78 -19.76 -3.91
C ASP A 81 8.41 -19.32 -3.36
N ILE A 82 7.86 -20.00 -2.35
CA ILE A 82 6.54 -19.72 -1.76
C ILE A 82 6.36 -18.23 -1.46
N ASN A 83 7.32 -17.63 -0.77
CA ASN A 83 7.25 -16.23 -0.36
C ASN A 83 7.17 -15.27 -1.55
N LYS A 84 7.98 -15.53 -2.59
CA LYS A 84 8.04 -14.72 -3.80
C LYS A 84 6.77 -14.84 -4.61
N VAL A 85 6.26 -16.06 -4.79
CA VAL A 85 5.03 -16.34 -5.53
C VAL A 85 3.82 -15.75 -4.81
N LEU A 86 3.74 -15.89 -3.48
CA LEU A 86 2.66 -15.28 -2.70
C LEU A 86 2.70 -13.75 -2.76
N GLN A 87 3.89 -13.15 -2.64
CA GLN A 87 4.03 -11.69 -2.82
C GLN A 87 3.58 -11.25 -4.21
N MET A 88 3.98 -11.97 -5.25
CA MET A 88 3.55 -11.67 -6.61
C MET A 88 2.02 -11.73 -6.71
N ILE A 89 1.38 -12.79 -6.21
CA ILE A 89 -0.08 -12.95 -6.25
C ILE A 89 -0.80 -11.84 -5.49
N THR A 90 -0.36 -11.55 -4.26
CA THR A 90 -1.00 -10.53 -3.39
C THR A 90 -0.81 -9.10 -3.87
N ARG A 91 0.23 -8.83 -4.67
CA ARG A 91 0.48 -7.52 -5.29
C ARG A 91 -0.15 -7.36 -6.66
N LEU A 92 -0.78 -8.40 -7.21
CA LEU A 92 -1.45 -8.28 -8.48
C LEU A 92 -2.59 -7.26 -8.37
N PRO A 93 -2.74 -6.39 -9.37
CA PRO A 93 -3.96 -5.61 -9.51
C PRO A 93 -5.17 -6.54 -9.59
N GLY A 94 -6.31 -6.01 -9.17
CA GLY A 94 -7.56 -6.75 -9.15
C GLY A 94 -8.75 -5.83 -9.09
N LEU A 95 -9.90 -6.37 -9.51
CA LEU A 95 -11.17 -5.68 -9.49
C LEU A 95 -11.94 -6.10 -8.24
N VAL A 96 -12.57 -5.13 -7.59
CA VAL A 96 -13.45 -5.37 -6.45
C VAL A 96 -14.86 -4.97 -6.84
N LYS A 97 -15.80 -5.90 -6.72
CA LYS A 97 -17.21 -5.68 -7.06
C LYS A 97 -18.10 -6.11 -5.90
N LEU A 98 -19.01 -5.22 -5.50
CA LEU A 98 -20.07 -5.57 -4.55
C LEU A 98 -21.27 -6.15 -5.31
N VAL A 99 -21.71 -7.34 -4.92
CA VAL A 99 -22.92 -7.99 -5.42
C VAL A 99 -23.78 -8.42 -4.24
N GLY A 100 -24.88 -7.71 -4.00
CA GLY A 100 -25.72 -7.91 -2.82
C GLY A 100 -24.91 -7.70 -1.53
N GLN A 101 -24.80 -8.74 -0.71
CA GLN A 101 -24.02 -8.74 0.53
C GLN A 101 -22.63 -9.41 0.37
N THR A 102 -22.18 -9.68 -0.86
CA THR A 102 -20.88 -10.31 -1.12
C THR A 102 -19.95 -9.36 -1.86
N LEU A 103 -18.78 -9.11 -1.28
CA LEU A 103 -17.68 -8.40 -1.92
C LEU A 103 -16.82 -9.41 -2.68
N ILE A 104 -16.87 -9.32 -4.01
CA ILE A 104 -16.16 -10.18 -4.93
C ILE A 104 -14.84 -9.53 -5.29
N VAL A 105 -13.72 -10.18 -4.97
CA VAL A 105 -12.37 -9.77 -5.31
C VAL A 105 -11.87 -10.64 -6.46
N MET A 106 -11.56 -10.03 -7.60
CA MET A 106 -11.08 -10.69 -8.81
C MET A 106 -9.63 -10.28 -9.09
N LEU A 107 -8.70 -11.22 -8.91
CA LEU A 107 -7.29 -11.03 -9.23
C LEU A 107 -7.08 -11.09 -10.75
N GLU A 108 -6.27 -10.18 -11.28
CA GLU A 108 -5.91 -10.14 -12.70
C GLU A 108 -5.21 -11.43 -13.19
N TRP A 109 -5.08 -11.53 -14.51
CA TRP A 109 -4.51 -12.70 -15.16
C TRP A 109 -3.04 -12.91 -14.79
N ILE A 110 -2.72 -14.14 -14.37
CA ILE A 110 -1.35 -14.57 -14.09
C ILE A 110 -0.84 -15.37 -15.27
N GLU A 111 0.19 -14.91 -15.98
CA GLU A 111 0.73 -15.60 -17.16
C GLU A 111 1.23 -17.02 -16.84
N ASN A 112 2.00 -17.18 -15.77
CA ASN A 112 2.56 -18.48 -15.38
C ASN A 112 1.45 -19.42 -14.89
N ARG A 113 1.28 -20.55 -15.59
CA ARG A 113 0.27 -21.57 -15.29
C ARG A 113 0.38 -22.13 -13.87
N LYS A 114 1.59 -22.37 -13.35
CA LYS A 114 1.80 -22.92 -12.00
C LYS A 114 1.31 -21.93 -10.94
N HIS A 115 1.72 -20.68 -11.05
CA HIS A 115 1.29 -19.62 -10.13
C HIS A 115 -0.20 -19.34 -10.22
N ARG A 116 -0.78 -19.40 -11.44
CA ARG A 116 -2.23 -19.29 -11.64
C ARG A 116 -2.99 -20.42 -10.95
N GLN A 117 -2.51 -21.66 -11.05
CA GLN A 117 -3.14 -22.79 -10.37
C GLN A 117 -3.06 -22.63 -8.85
N ALA A 118 -1.90 -22.23 -8.32
CA ALA A 118 -1.72 -21.97 -6.89
C ALA A 118 -2.65 -20.85 -6.39
N ALA A 119 -2.74 -19.74 -7.13
CA ALA A 119 -3.66 -18.63 -6.82
C ALA A 119 -5.12 -19.08 -6.81
N LYS A 120 -5.54 -19.91 -7.78
CA LYS A 120 -6.89 -20.49 -7.83
C LYS A 120 -7.17 -21.40 -6.63
N GLN A 121 -6.19 -22.21 -6.21
CA GLN A 121 -6.33 -23.06 -5.03
C GLN A 121 -6.41 -22.24 -3.74
N LEU A 122 -5.55 -21.23 -3.59
CA LEU A 122 -5.60 -20.29 -2.48
C LEU A 122 -6.96 -19.61 -2.38
N CYS A 123 -7.48 -19.05 -3.49
CA CYS A 123 -8.80 -18.44 -3.52
C CYS A 123 -9.91 -19.41 -3.10
N ARG A 124 -9.84 -20.68 -3.53
CA ARG A 124 -10.80 -21.71 -3.10
C ARG A 124 -10.73 -21.96 -1.60
N LYS A 125 -9.52 -22.08 -1.02
CA LYS A 125 -9.35 -22.24 0.42
C LYS A 125 -9.88 -21.04 1.20
N LEU A 126 -9.58 -19.82 0.75
CA LEU A 126 -10.08 -18.60 1.39
C LEU A 126 -11.62 -18.51 1.35
N ASN A 127 -12.25 -18.92 0.25
CA ASN A 127 -13.70 -18.95 0.15
C ASN A 127 -14.33 -20.02 1.06
N GLN A 128 -13.64 -21.13 1.33
CA GLN A 128 -14.11 -22.16 2.27
C GLN A 128 -14.12 -21.67 3.72
N LEU A 129 -13.28 -20.70 4.06
CA LEU A 129 -13.27 -20.09 5.40
C LEU A 129 -14.49 -19.19 5.66
N ASN A 130 -15.34 -18.93 4.65
CA ASN A 130 -16.54 -18.10 4.76
C ASN A 130 -16.28 -16.76 5.46
N ILE A 131 -15.19 -16.10 5.05
CA ILE A 131 -14.72 -14.88 5.71
C ILE A 131 -15.75 -13.76 5.50
N THR A 132 -16.20 -13.18 6.62
CA THR A 132 -17.04 -11.98 6.65
C THR A 132 -16.23 -10.81 7.18
N MET A 133 -16.39 -9.63 6.59
CA MET A 133 -15.76 -8.43 7.13
C MET A 133 -16.33 -8.11 8.52
N VAL A 134 -15.42 -7.83 9.45
CA VAL A 134 -15.77 -7.36 10.80
C VAL A 134 -15.86 -5.83 10.76
N GLY A 135 -17.02 -5.27 11.09
CA GLY A 135 -17.24 -3.83 11.09
C GLY A 135 -18.69 -3.44 10.76
N PRO A 136 -18.95 -2.16 10.44
CA PRO A 136 -20.30 -1.68 10.13
C PRO A 136 -20.89 -2.28 8.84
N LEU A 137 -20.05 -2.87 8.00
CA LEU A 137 -20.45 -3.53 6.76
C LEU A 137 -20.30 -5.05 6.93
N ASN A 138 -21.42 -5.73 7.16
CA ASN A 138 -21.46 -7.19 7.22
C ASN A 138 -21.47 -7.78 5.80
N LEU A 139 -20.30 -7.78 5.17
CA LEU A 139 -20.09 -8.26 3.80
C LEU A 139 -19.30 -9.56 3.81
N ARG A 140 -19.79 -10.56 3.07
CA ARG A 140 -19.04 -11.79 2.81
C ARG A 140 -17.97 -11.53 1.75
N LEU A 141 -16.76 -12.03 1.95
CA LEU A 141 -15.69 -11.95 0.96
C LEU A 141 -15.70 -13.18 0.06
N SER A 142 -15.51 -12.97 -1.24
CA SER A 142 -15.33 -14.04 -2.22
C SER A 142 -14.19 -13.72 -3.18
N PHE A 143 -13.19 -14.60 -3.23
CA PHE A 143 -11.96 -14.41 -4.00
C PHE A 143 -11.96 -15.27 -5.26
N HIS A 144 -11.57 -14.68 -6.39
CA HIS A 144 -11.47 -15.36 -7.68
C HIS A 144 -10.27 -14.87 -8.48
N VAL A 145 -9.80 -15.71 -9.41
CA VAL A 145 -8.81 -15.34 -10.42
C VAL A 145 -9.52 -15.22 -11.75
N VAL A 146 -9.27 -14.15 -12.50
CA VAL A 146 -9.85 -13.93 -13.82
C VAL A 146 -9.52 -15.10 -14.76
N ARG A 147 -10.52 -15.50 -15.58
CA ARG A 147 -10.43 -16.70 -16.43
C ARG A 147 -9.79 -16.45 -17.80
N PHE A 148 -9.77 -15.21 -18.27
CA PHE A 148 -9.25 -14.82 -19.58
C PHE A 148 -8.54 -13.47 -19.48
N PRO A 149 -7.41 -13.28 -20.18
CA PRO A 149 -6.75 -11.97 -20.28
C PRO A 149 -7.65 -10.93 -20.95
#